data_AF-A0A2R8ADI4-F1
#
_entry.id   AF-A0A2R8ADI4-F1
#
_cell.length_a   1.000
_cell.length_b   1.000
_cell.length_c   1.000
_cell.angle_alpha   90.00
_cell.angle_beta   90.00
_cell.angle_gamma   90.00
#
_symmetry.space_group_name_H-M   'P 1'
#
loop_
_entity.id
_entity.type
_entity.pdbx_description
1 polymer ?
#
loop_
_entity_poly.entity_id
_entity_poly.type
_entity_poly.pdbx_seq_one_letter_code
_entity_poly.pdbx_strand_id
1 'polypeptide(L)'
;MDTLEINKILSGVLGAALVLMLLNWVSSEIYGTADHGDHHHDHLAFEIELPETGEEEMVVADAGPTIHEALQEFVGVEIGDNVFRACSACHKLEDGANGTGPYLYNVVGRDIASAEGYSFSSALMEIEGAWTADALDGFLESPRNWAPGTAMAYNGMRDVEDRAEMIAYLAQVSGQNIEDFIMVTEASAEVPAEDAMAEETMAEGEELPAAGDERETVSAADPDMTENTAAGTDDVVITEEPVTTAPEAAPEAEDANTVDEEASELIEETNAEAAAAEEAAAAEAAAAEEAAAAAAAEEAAAAEAAAAEAAAAEEAAAAAAAEEAAAAAAEEAAAAESEAASLLADAGDAVESAVEEVTEAAGEAVEAVEEAVTGAGVPAFMETADASNGEGLFRACRACHVLDEGVNRTGPSLYNIVGREIGAIEGFRYSSAMAEKGGVWDYESLDGFLAAPRDWLPGTRMGYAGMRDQQDRADLIAYLESAGQ
;
A
#
# COMPACT_ATOMS: atom_id res chain seq x y z
N MET A 1 25.65 29.72 45.68
CA MET A 1 26.52 29.04 44.71
C MET A 1 27.43 30.10 44.12
N ASP A 2 28.74 29.86 44.10
CA ASP A 2 29.70 30.92 43.76
C ASP A 2 29.79 31.14 42.25
N THR A 3 30.17 32.35 41.82
CA THR A 3 30.30 32.69 40.38
C THR A 3 31.25 31.74 39.64
N LEU A 4 32.27 31.21 40.34
CA LEU A 4 33.22 30.22 39.81
C LEU A 4 32.65 28.79 39.69
N GLU A 5 31.52 28.51 40.31
CA GLU A 5 30.78 27.25 40.19
C GLU A 5 29.73 27.36 39.07
N ILE A 6 28.97 28.47 39.06
CA ILE A 6 28.00 28.80 38.01
C ILE A 6 28.68 28.78 36.63
N ASN A 7 29.85 29.41 36.49
CA ASN A 7 30.61 29.40 35.23
C ASN A 7 31.08 28.00 34.78
N LYS A 8 31.31 27.06 35.72
CA LYS A 8 31.68 25.66 35.39
C LYS A 8 30.47 24.85 34.95
N ILE A 9 29.32 25.05 35.60
CA ILE A 9 28.07 24.42 35.21
C ILE A 9 27.66 24.92 33.81
N LEU A 10 27.67 26.24 33.59
CA LEU A 10 27.32 26.84 32.31
C LEU A 10 28.25 26.37 31.17
N SER A 11 29.56 26.27 31.41
CA SER A 11 30.50 25.75 30.40
C SER A 11 30.39 24.23 30.19
N GLY A 12 29.97 23.47 31.21
CA GLY A 12 29.60 22.05 31.06
C GLY A 12 28.36 21.86 30.18
N VAL A 13 27.29 22.62 30.44
CA VAL A 13 26.05 22.59 29.65
C VAL A 13 26.31 23.03 28.21
N LEU A 14 27.01 24.14 28.00
CA LEU A 14 27.38 24.62 26.65
C LEU A 14 28.30 23.62 25.91
N GLY A 15 29.21 22.94 26.62
CA GLY A 15 30.05 21.89 26.06
C GLY A 15 29.23 20.67 25.61
N ALA A 16 28.26 20.22 26.42
CA ALA A 16 27.36 19.13 26.06
C ALA A 16 26.47 19.51 24.86
N ALA A 17 25.89 20.71 24.86
CA ALA A 17 25.07 21.21 23.75
C ALA A 17 25.86 21.31 22.43
N LEU A 18 27.12 21.74 22.48
CA LEU A 18 28.00 21.77 21.30
C LEU A 18 28.27 20.36 20.76
N VAL A 19 28.52 19.38 21.64
CA VAL A 19 28.70 17.98 21.22
C VAL A 19 27.42 17.42 20.60
N LEU A 20 26.25 17.70 21.17
CA LEU A 20 24.97 17.27 20.61
C LEU A 20 24.69 17.89 19.23
N MET A 21 24.95 19.19 19.03
CA MET A 21 24.83 19.81 17.70
C MET A 21 25.80 19.20 16.67
N LEU A 22 27.05 18.91 17.07
CA LEU A 22 28.03 18.28 16.18
C LEU A 22 27.65 16.84 15.84
N LEU A 23 27.10 16.08 16.80
CA LEU A 23 26.56 14.74 16.55
C LEU A 23 25.33 14.79 15.64
N ASN A 24 24.43 15.77 15.81
CA ASN A 24 23.31 15.98 14.90
C ASN A 24 23.77 16.30 13.48
N TRP A 25 24.76 17.18 13.31
CA TRP A 25 25.31 17.50 11.98
C TRP A 25 25.99 16.29 11.31
N VAL A 26 26.79 15.52 12.06
CA VAL A 26 27.38 14.27 11.56
C VAL A 26 26.29 13.22 11.25
N SER A 27 25.20 13.19 12.04
CA SER A 27 24.04 12.33 11.76
C SER A 27 23.35 12.73 10.46
N SER A 28 23.16 14.03 10.18
CA SER A 28 22.62 14.49 8.89
C SER A 28 23.55 14.25 7.70
N GLU A 29 24.86 14.20 7.89
CA GLU A 29 25.81 13.85 6.80
C GLU A 29 25.85 12.33 6.52
N ILE A 30 25.55 11.48 7.52
CA ILE A 30 25.59 10.01 7.41
C ILE A 30 24.23 9.41 7.06
N TYR A 31 23.14 9.96 7.61
CA TYR A 31 21.77 9.45 7.48
C TYR A 31 20.82 10.41 6.78
N GLY A 32 21.29 11.60 6.39
CA GLY A 32 20.59 12.44 5.42
C GLY A 32 20.65 11.78 4.06
N THR A 33 19.67 10.93 3.75
CA THR A 33 19.24 10.73 2.37
C THR A 33 19.06 12.10 1.73
N ALA A 34 19.66 12.32 0.56
CA ALA A 34 19.66 13.64 -0.08
C ALA A 34 18.22 14.17 -0.17
N ASP A 35 17.95 15.23 0.61
CA ASP A 35 16.74 16.01 0.45
C ASP A 35 16.67 16.45 -1.01
N HIS A 36 15.52 16.23 -1.67
CA HIS A 36 15.38 16.47 -3.10
C HIS A 36 15.32 17.97 -3.34
N GLY A 37 16.51 18.57 -3.39
CA GLY A 37 16.71 19.98 -3.67
C GLY A 37 15.94 20.38 -4.92
N ASP A 38 15.32 21.56 -4.82
CA ASP A 38 14.39 22.16 -5.79
C ASP A 38 14.99 22.23 -7.21
N HIS A 39 14.88 21.11 -7.93
CA HIS A 39 15.36 20.94 -9.28
C HIS A 39 14.32 21.51 -10.24
N HIS A 40 14.30 22.85 -10.29
CA HIS A 40 13.76 23.62 -11.40
C HIS A 40 14.00 22.90 -12.73
N HIS A 41 12.90 22.68 -13.47
CA HIS A 41 12.87 21.97 -14.72
C HIS A 41 13.55 22.77 -15.85
N ASP A 42 14.88 22.81 -15.87
CA ASP A 42 15.70 23.25 -17.01
C ASP A 42 15.63 22.22 -18.15
N HIS A 43 14.43 22.04 -18.72
CA HIS A 43 14.26 21.32 -19.97
C HIS A 43 15.05 22.03 -21.07
N LEU A 44 15.87 21.27 -21.81
CA LEU A 44 16.58 21.75 -22.99
C LEU A 44 15.60 21.98 -24.14
N ALA A 45 14.86 23.08 -24.08
CA ALA A 45 13.82 23.42 -25.02
C ALA A 45 14.38 23.58 -26.45
N PHE A 46 13.88 22.73 -27.36
CA PHE A 46 14.00 22.96 -28.80
C PHE A 46 12.86 23.89 -29.24
N GLU A 47 13.22 24.98 -29.90
CA GLU A 47 12.32 26.06 -30.29
C GLU A 47 11.36 25.60 -31.41
N ILE A 48 10.08 25.41 -31.08
CA ILE A 48 9.00 25.18 -32.04
C ILE A 48 8.25 26.51 -32.20
N GLU A 49 8.36 27.12 -33.38
CA GLU A 49 7.62 28.34 -33.73
C GLU A 49 6.11 28.04 -33.89
N LEU A 50 5.35 28.15 -32.80
CA LEU A 50 3.88 28.14 -32.82
C LEU A 50 3.34 29.54 -33.21
N PRO A 51 2.35 29.64 -34.11
CA PRO A 51 1.80 30.93 -34.54
C PRO A 51 0.88 31.56 -33.49
N GLU A 52 1.06 32.85 -33.22
CA GLU A 52 0.23 33.61 -32.27
C GLU A 52 -1.23 33.80 -32.74
N THR A 53 -2.14 32.97 -32.25
CA THR A 53 -3.55 33.34 -32.02
C THR A 53 -4.01 32.71 -30.71
N GLY A 54 -4.12 33.52 -29.66
CA GLY A 54 -4.41 33.03 -28.32
C GLY A 54 -5.90 32.87 -28.02
N GLU A 55 -6.25 31.70 -27.49
CA GLU A 55 -7.38 31.46 -26.60
C GLU A 55 -6.80 30.79 -25.35
N GLU A 56 -7.31 31.09 -24.15
CA GLU A 56 -6.75 30.58 -22.88
C GLU A 56 -7.21 29.12 -22.63
N GLU A 57 -6.63 28.19 -23.38
CA GLU A 57 -6.85 26.76 -23.16
C GLU A 57 -6.14 26.32 -21.87
N MET A 58 -6.93 25.83 -20.91
CA MET A 58 -6.41 25.24 -19.68
C MET A 58 -5.67 23.95 -20.04
N VAL A 59 -4.35 23.96 -19.93
CA VAL A 59 -3.53 22.77 -20.17
C VAL A 59 -3.89 21.71 -19.14
N VAL A 60 -4.76 20.78 -19.53
CA VAL A 60 -5.01 19.55 -18.79
C VAL A 60 -3.66 18.85 -18.67
N ALA A 61 -3.27 18.50 -17.44
CA ALA A 61 -2.08 17.68 -17.26
C ALA A 61 -2.25 16.36 -18.02
N ASP A 62 -1.18 15.86 -18.62
CA ASP A 62 -1.17 14.59 -19.34
C ASP A 62 -1.50 13.46 -18.36
N ALA A 63 -2.78 13.12 -18.28
CA ALA A 63 -3.27 12.05 -17.43
C ALA A 63 -2.85 10.73 -18.09
N GLY A 64 -2.20 9.87 -17.31
CA GLY A 64 -1.86 8.51 -17.75
C GLY A 64 -3.11 7.70 -18.13
N PRO A 65 -2.93 6.50 -18.71
CA PRO A 65 -4.04 5.66 -19.15
C PRO A 65 -5.07 5.50 -18.02
N THR A 66 -6.35 5.65 -18.36
CA THR A 66 -7.42 5.39 -17.39
C THR A 66 -7.40 3.91 -16.98
N ILE A 67 -7.95 3.56 -15.82
CA ILE A 67 -7.99 2.15 -15.40
C ILE A 67 -8.70 1.25 -16.44
N HIS A 68 -9.68 1.79 -17.16
CA HIS A 68 -10.37 1.09 -18.25
C HIS A 68 -9.52 0.89 -19.52
N GLU A 69 -8.47 1.71 -19.73
CA GLU A 69 -7.49 1.52 -20.80
C GLU A 69 -6.40 0.55 -20.37
N ALA A 70 -5.83 0.73 -19.17
CA ALA A 70 -4.84 -0.18 -18.61
C ALA A 70 -5.37 -1.62 -18.45
N LEU A 71 -6.64 -1.80 -18.05
CA LEU A 71 -7.27 -3.12 -17.96
C LEU A 71 -7.43 -3.85 -19.31
N GLN A 72 -7.37 -3.15 -20.45
CA GLN A 72 -7.45 -3.80 -21.76
C GLN A 72 -6.18 -4.61 -22.09
N GLU A 73 -5.03 -4.26 -21.52
CA GLU A 73 -3.77 -4.97 -21.74
C GLU A 73 -3.77 -6.37 -21.10
N PHE A 74 -4.58 -6.56 -20.05
CA PHE A 74 -4.73 -7.82 -19.32
C PHE A 74 -5.88 -8.71 -19.81
N VAL A 75 -6.60 -8.31 -20.86
CA VAL A 75 -7.73 -9.10 -21.42
C VAL A 75 -7.22 -10.41 -22.03
N GLY A 76 -7.54 -11.53 -21.38
CA GLY A 76 -7.13 -12.87 -21.81
C GLY A 76 -5.66 -13.20 -21.50
N VAL A 77 -5.02 -12.44 -20.62
CA VAL A 77 -3.70 -12.73 -20.05
C VAL A 77 -3.87 -13.49 -18.73
N GLU A 78 -3.10 -14.56 -18.51
CA GLU A 78 -3.01 -15.21 -17.19
C GLU A 78 -2.01 -14.43 -16.32
N ILE A 79 -2.45 -13.94 -15.17
CA ILE A 79 -1.64 -13.14 -14.24
C ILE A 79 -1.15 -14.02 -13.09
N GLY A 80 0.13 -13.90 -12.73
CA GLY A 80 0.77 -14.64 -11.65
C GLY A 80 0.35 -14.17 -10.25
N ASP A 81 0.45 -15.06 -9.26
CA ASP A 81 0.07 -14.79 -7.85
C ASP A 81 0.89 -13.69 -7.16
N ASN A 82 2.02 -13.34 -7.76
CA ASN A 82 3.01 -12.40 -7.25
C ASN A 82 2.41 -11.02 -6.95
N VAL A 83 1.47 -10.55 -7.78
CA VAL A 83 0.75 -9.28 -7.57
C VAL A 83 0.02 -9.25 -6.21
N PHE A 84 -0.49 -10.40 -5.75
CA PHE A 84 -1.25 -10.53 -4.53
C PHE A 84 -0.40 -10.70 -3.26
N ARG A 85 0.93 -10.90 -3.38
CA ARG A 85 1.82 -11.14 -2.23
C ARG A 85 1.82 -9.99 -1.21
N ALA A 86 1.50 -8.76 -1.62
CA ALA A 86 1.32 -7.61 -0.71
C ALA A 86 0.00 -7.65 0.11
N CYS A 87 -0.98 -8.44 -0.31
CA CYS A 87 -2.32 -8.51 0.28
C CYS A 87 -2.56 -9.82 1.05
N SER A 88 -1.89 -10.92 0.66
CA SER A 88 -2.09 -12.29 1.19
C SER A 88 -1.86 -12.46 2.70
N ALA A 89 -1.11 -11.56 3.32
CA ALA A 89 -0.89 -11.50 4.77
C ALA A 89 -2.15 -11.09 5.56
N CYS A 90 -3.07 -10.35 4.92
CA CYS A 90 -4.32 -9.87 5.53
C CYS A 90 -5.55 -10.53 4.93
N HIS A 91 -5.55 -10.76 3.62
CA HIS A 91 -6.68 -11.24 2.83
C HIS A 91 -6.46 -12.66 2.32
N LYS A 92 -7.57 -13.34 1.99
CA LYS A 92 -7.60 -14.68 1.40
C LYS A 92 -8.48 -14.68 0.15
N LEU A 93 -8.23 -15.61 -0.76
CA LEU A 93 -8.90 -15.71 -2.07
C LEU A 93 -10.01 -16.77 -2.08
N GLU A 94 -10.10 -17.54 -1.00
CA GLU A 94 -11.08 -18.59 -0.75
C GLU A 94 -12.40 -18.01 -0.20
N ASP A 95 -13.54 -18.58 -0.62
CA ASP A 95 -14.86 -18.08 -0.21
C ASP A 95 -15.09 -18.19 1.31
N GLY A 96 -15.58 -17.11 1.93
CA GLY A 96 -15.79 -17.02 3.38
C GLY A 96 -14.54 -16.95 4.26
N ALA A 97 -13.33 -17.01 3.71
CA ALA A 97 -12.07 -17.12 4.46
C ALA A 97 -11.57 -15.77 5.03
N ASN A 98 -12.26 -15.23 6.04
CA ASN A 98 -11.85 -13.99 6.69
C ASN A 98 -10.55 -14.13 7.51
N GLY A 99 -9.68 -13.11 7.43
CA GLY A 99 -8.44 -12.99 8.20
C GLY A 99 -8.34 -11.61 8.89
N THR A 100 -7.18 -10.97 8.82
CA THR A 100 -6.98 -9.57 9.26
C THR A 100 -7.81 -8.59 8.41
N GLY A 101 -8.09 -8.95 7.16
CA GLY A 101 -9.09 -8.35 6.29
C GLY A 101 -10.14 -9.36 5.82
N PRO A 102 -11.20 -8.91 5.12
CA PRO A 102 -12.21 -9.79 4.55
C PRO A 102 -11.64 -10.66 3.42
N TYR A 103 -12.31 -11.78 3.13
CA TYR A 103 -12.02 -12.57 1.93
C TYR A 103 -12.31 -11.78 0.65
N LEU A 104 -11.49 -11.99 -0.39
CA LEU A 104 -11.55 -11.28 -1.67
C LEU A 104 -12.07 -12.13 -2.83
N TYR A 105 -12.49 -13.38 -2.56
CA TYR A 105 -13.24 -14.19 -3.52
C TYR A 105 -14.46 -13.42 -4.07
N ASN A 106 -14.55 -13.30 -5.40
CA ASN A 106 -15.54 -12.47 -6.09
C ASN A 106 -15.65 -11.06 -5.47
N VAL A 107 -14.54 -10.39 -5.17
CA VAL A 107 -14.60 -8.98 -4.71
C VAL A 107 -15.00 -8.05 -5.85
N VAL A 108 -14.55 -8.31 -7.08
CA VAL A 108 -14.88 -7.49 -8.26
C VAL A 108 -16.39 -7.59 -8.54
N GLY A 109 -17.08 -6.45 -8.53
CA GLY A 109 -18.53 -6.36 -8.68
C GLY A 109 -19.38 -6.71 -7.46
N ARG A 110 -18.77 -7.05 -6.30
CA ARG A 110 -19.49 -7.33 -5.05
C ARG A 110 -19.74 -6.05 -4.26
N ASP A 111 -20.88 -6.00 -3.57
CA ASP A 111 -21.26 -4.87 -2.73
C ASP A 111 -20.16 -4.50 -1.71
N ILE A 112 -19.95 -3.21 -1.49
CA ILE A 112 -18.99 -2.69 -0.52
C ILE A 112 -19.45 -3.10 0.89
N ALA A 113 -18.48 -3.42 1.77
CA ALA A 113 -18.71 -3.89 3.13
C ALA A 113 -19.63 -5.14 3.31
N SER A 114 -19.80 -5.97 2.28
CA SER A 114 -20.76 -7.09 2.28
C SER A 114 -20.22 -8.49 2.64
N ALA A 115 -18.91 -8.67 2.80
CA ALA A 115 -18.30 -9.99 3.00
C ALA A 115 -18.84 -10.70 4.26
N GLU A 116 -19.39 -11.91 4.12
CA GLU A 116 -20.09 -12.58 5.23
C GLU A 116 -19.13 -12.88 6.39
N GLY A 117 -19.59 -12.61 7.61
CA GLY A 117 -18.84 -12.88 8.85
C GLY A 117 -17.73 -11.87 9.19
N TYR A 118 -17.45 -10.87 8.35
CA TYR A 118 -16.46 -9.84 8.63
C TYR A 118 -17.04 -8.61 9.36
N SER A 119 -16.20 -7.87 10.10
CA SER A 119 -16.58 -6.62 10.79
C SER A 119 -15.90 -5.42 10.15
N PHE A 120 -16.65 -4.64 9.36
CA PHE A 120 -16.12 -3.47 8.64
C PHE A 120 -16.01 -2.21 9.51
N SER A 121 -15.07 -1.33 9.16
CA SER A 121 -15.00 0.05 9.67
C SER A 121 -16.18 0.88 9.18
N SER A 122 -16.66 1.85 9.98
CA SER A 122 -17.81 2.70 9.60
C SER A 122 -17.59 3.43 8.27
N ALA A 123 -16.37 3.91 8.02
CA ALA A 123 -15.94 4.52 6.77
C ALA A 123 -16.12 3.66 5.49
N LEU A 124 -16.31 2.35 5.61
CA LEU A 124 -16.68 1.46 4.49
C LEU A 124 -18.16 1.04 4.53
N MET A 125 -18.81 1.06 5.70
CA MET A 125 -20.26 0.80 5.83
C MET A 125 -21.12 2.01 5.46
N GLU A 126 -20.52 3.20 5.38
CA GLU A 126 -21.16 4.46 4.95
C GLU A 126 -21.08 4.68 3.42
N ILE A 127 -20.40 3.79 2.68
CA ILE A 127 -20.26 3.86 1.21
C ILE A 127 -21.19 2.82 0.57
N GLU A 128 -22.21 3.29 -0.15
CA GLU A 128 -23.14 2.46 -0.91
C GLU A 128 -22.60 2.13 -2.31
N GLY A 129 -22.89 0.93 -2.82
CA GLY A 129 -22.51 0.48 -4.16
C GLY A 129 -21.64 -0.78 -4.14
N ALA A 130 -21.08 -1.12 -5.30
CA ALA A 130 -20.25 -2.29 -5.51
C ALA A 130 -18.82 -1.91 -5.92
N TRP A 131 -17.88 -2.84 -5.73
CA TRP A 131 -16.49 -2.73 -6.16
C TRP A 131 -16.36 -2.81 -7.69
N THR A 132 -16.69 -1.73 -8.39
CA THR A 132 -16.36 -1.54 -9.82
C THR A 132 -14.85 -1.39 -10.03
N ALA A 133 -14.41 -1.38 -11.28
CA ALA A 133 -13.02 -1.06 -11.63
C ALA A 133 -12.59 0.29 -11.02
N ASP A 134 -13.38 1.35 -11.14
CA ASP A 134 -13.08 2.69 -10.60
C ASP A 134 -13.09 2.75 -9.07
N ALA A 135 -13.97 1.98 -8.42
CA ALA A 135 -14.04 1.90 -6.96
C ALA A 135 -12.80 1.18 -6.40
N LEU A 136 -12.38 0.09 -7.05
CA LEU A 136 -11.14 -0.61 -6.70
C LEU A 136 -9.91 0.24 -7.05
N ASP A 137 -9.89 0.94 -8.18
CA ASP A 137 -8.82 1.84 -8.61
C ASP A 137 -8.52 2.90 -7.56
N GLY A 138 -9.50 3.75 -7.22
CA GLY A 138 -9.33 4.82 -6.24
C GLY A 138 -9.06 4.31 -4.82
N PHE A 139 -9.64 3.17 -4.43
CA PHE A 139 -9.38 2.58 -3.11
C PHE A 139 -7.99 1.94 -3.03
N LEU A 140 -7.50 1.31 -4.09
CA LEU A 140 -6.15 0.76 -4.15
C LEU A 140 -5.09 1.85 -4.32
N GLU A 141 -5.39 2.94 -5.02
CA GLU A 141 -4.48 4.10 -5.13
C GLU A 141 -4.21 4.71 -3.75
N SER A 142 -5.27 4.98 -2.96
CA SER A 142 -5.11 5.59 -1.65
C SER A 142 -6.26 5.26 -0.67
N PRO A 143 -6.20 4.12 0.04
CA PRO A 143 -7.32 3.63 0.87
C PRO A 143 -7.82 4.63 1.90
N ARG A 144 -6.89 5.37 2.52
CA ARG A 144 -7.17 6.35 3.58
C ARG A 144 -7.73 7.68 3.06
N ASN A 145 -7.53 8.00 1.78
CA ASN A 145 -8.11 9.19 1.15
C ASN A 145 -9.48 8.86 0.56
N TRP A 146 -9.64 7.67 -0.04
CA TRP A 146 -10.88 7.19 -0.63
C TRP A 146 -11.94 6.82 0.42
N ALA A 147 -11.54 6.12 1.49
CA ALA A 147 -12.37 5.86 2.67
C ALA A 147 -11.71 6.41 3.95
N PRO A 148 -11.86 7.70 4.27
CA PRO A 148 -11.30 8.32 5.47
C PRO A 148 -11.77 7.62 6.76
N GLY A 149 -10.84 6.97 7.47
CA GLY A 149 -11.16 6.16 8.65
C GLY A 149 -11.32 4.65 8.37
N THR A 150 -10.96 4.18 7.16
CA THR A 150 -10.84 2.74 6.89
C THR A 150 -9.85 2.06 7.84
N ALA A 151 -10.18 0.84 8.27
CA ALA A 151 -9.27 0.01 9.06
C ALA A 151 -8.10 -0.57 8.25
N MET A 152 -8.15 -0.51 6.91
CA MET A 152 -7.12 -1.10 6.05
C MET A 152 -5.82 -0.27 6.08
N ALA A 153 -4.81 -0.75 6.81
CA ALA A 153 -3.53 -0.08 7.02
C ALA A 153 -2.55 -0.21 5.82
N TYR A 154 -3.06 -0.12 4.59
CA TYR A 154 -2.28 -0.17 3.36
C TYR A 154 -1.87 1.24 2.89
N ASN A 155 -0.71 1.36 2.24
CA ASN A 155 -0.14 2.65 1.83
C ASN A 155 -0.58 3.11 0.42
N GLY A 156 -1.24 2.24 -0.34
CA GLY A 156 -1.70 2.53 -1.69
C GLY A 156 -0.72 2.13 -2.80
N MET A 157 -1.26 1.96 -4.00
CA MET A 157 -0.61 1.48 -5.23
C MET A 157 -0.75 2.58 -6.29
N ARG A 158 0.27 3.42 -6.43
CA ARG A 158 0.20 4.71 -7.17
C ARG A 158 0.19 4.57 -8.69
N ASP A 159 0.89 3.54 -9.16
CA ASP A 159 1.05 3.12 -10.54
C ASP A 159 -0.28 2.50 -11.03
N VAL A 160 -0.81 2.92 -12.18
CA VAL A 160 -2.17 2.51 -12.62
C VAL A 160 -2.14 1.15 -13.32
N GLU A 161 -1.00 0.82 -13.91
CA GLU A 161 -0.67 -0.45 -14.52
C GLU A 161 -0.54 -1.55 -13.44
N ASP A 162 0.20 -1.30 -12.34
CA ASP A 162 0.20 -2.18 -11.14
C ASP A 162 -1.23 -2.40 -10.59
N ARG A 163 -2.12 -1.38 -10.62
CA ARG A 163 -3.53 -1.50 -10.16
C ARG A 163 -4.40 -2.29 -11.13
N ALA A 164 -4.23 -2.11 -12.44
CA ALA A 164 -4.94 -2.86 -13.47
C ALA A 164 -4.63 -4.35 -13.35
N GLU A 165 -3.36 -4.72 -13.18
CA GLU A 165 -2.92 -6.10 -12.94
C GLU A 165 -3.59 -6.70 -11.69
N MET A 166 -3.62 -5.96 -10.57
CA MET A 166 -4.28 -6.40 -9.34
C MET A 166 -5.80 -6.64 -9.53
N ILE A 167 -6.49 -5.72 -10.23
CA ILE A 167 -7.95 -5.82 -10.45
C ILE A 167 -8.27 -6.99 -11.41
N ALA A 168 -7.49 -7.14 -12.48
CA ALA A 168 -7.63 -8.26 -13.42
C ALA A 168 -7.32 -9.61 -12.75
N TYR A 169 -6.28 -9.69 -11.91
CA TYR A 169 -5.96 -10.89 -11.13
C TYR A 169 -7.11 -11.28 -10.17
N LEU A 170 -7.69 -10.31 -9.45
CA LEU A 170 -8.81 -10.55 -8.54
C LEU A 170 -10.06 -11.06 -9.28
N ALA A 171 -10.27 -10.68 -10.54
CA ALA A 171 -11.29 -11.26 -11.40
C ALA A 171 -10.92 -12.69 -11.84
N GLN A 172 -9.71 -12.91 -12.35
CA GLN A 172 -9.19 -14.20 -12.82
C GLN A 172 -9.29 -15.29 -11.74
N VAL A 173 -8.79 -15.06 -10.52
CA VAL A 173 -8.86 -16.05 -9.42
C VAL A 173 -10.28 -16.29 -8.91
N SER A 174 -11.20 -15.36 -9.18
CA SER A 174 -12.63 -15.51 -8.89
C SER A 174 -13.40 -16.22 -10.02
N GLY A 175 -12.76 -16.50 -11.16
CA GLY A 175 -13.38 -17.07 -12.36
C GLY A 175 -14.24 -16.08 -13.15
N GLN A 176 -14.01 -14.78 -12.98
CA GLN A 176 -14.75 -13.69 -13.62
C GLN A 176 -13.98 -13.17 -14.85
N ASN A 177 -14.65 -12.99 -15.99
CA ASN A 177 -14.00 -12.37 -17.15
C ASN A 177 -13.87 -10.86 -16.91
N ILE A 178 -12.67 -10.30 -17.10
CA ILE A 178 -12.47 -8.85 -16.96
C ILE A 178 -13.20 -8.05 -18.05
N GLU A 179 -13.42 -8.64 -19.24
CA GLU A 179 -14.23 -8.07 -20.33
C GLU A 179 -15.67 -7.73 -19.88
N ASP A 180 -16.31 -8.62 -19.11
CA ASP A 180 -17.66 -8.42 -18.59
C ASP A 180 -17.72 -7.24 -17.59
N PHE A 181 -16.59 -6.88 -16.97
CA PHE A 181 -16.49 -5.76 -16.02
C PHE A 181 -16.16 -4.43 -16.69
N ILE A 182 -15.26 -4.42 -17.68
CA ILE A 182 -14.94 -3.23 -18.49
C ILE A 182 -16.20 -2.71 -19.20
N MET A 183 -17.13 -3.58 -19.57
CA MET A 183 -18.35 -3.26 -20.34
C MET A 183 -19.55 -2.82 -19.48
N VAL A 184 -19.52 -3.00 -18.15
CA VAL A 184 -20.68 -2.70 -17.26
C VAL A 184 -20.75 -1.23 -16.86
N THR A 185 -19.65 -0.49 -16.92
CA THR A 185 -19.58 0.94 -16.52
C THR A 185 -20.25 1.87 -17.53
N GLU A 186 -20.06 1.67 -18.85
CA GLU A 186 -20.76 2.45 -19.90
C GLU A 186 -22.29 2.35 -19.75
N ALA A 187 -22.81 1.16 -19.43
CA ALA A 187 -24.25 0.92 -19.31
C ALA A 187 -24.90 1.59 -18.07
N SER A 188 -24.11 2.02 -17.08
CA SER A 188 -24.58 2.77 -15.92
C SER A 188 -24.40 4.28 -16.05
N ALA A 189 -23.80 4.76 -17.15
CA ALA A 189 -23.50 6.18 -17.37
C ALA A 189 -24.65 6.98 -18.03
N GLU A 190 -25.75 6.36 -18.45
CA GLU A 190 -26.95 7.04 -18.99
C GLU A 190 -27.79 7.73 -17.90
N VAL A 191 -27.18 8.65 -17.13
CA VAL A 191 -27.91 9.66 -16.36
C VAL A 191 -28.14 10.87 -17.26
N PRO A 192 -29.40 11.30 -17.53
CA PRO A 192 -29.65 12.45 -18.38
C PRO A 192 -29.22 13.74 -17.69
N ALA A 193 -28.19 14.38 -18.24
CA ALA A 193 -27.79 15.73 -17.86
C ALA A 193 -28.80 16.78 -18.37
N GLU A 194 -28.63 18.01 -17.87
CA GLU A 194 -29.15 19.27 -18.44
C GLU A 194 -30.68 19.41 -18.71
N ASP A 195 -31.51 19.37 -17.66
CA ASP A 195 -32.60 20.38 -17.54
C ASP A 195 -33.14 20.55 -16.08
N ALA A 196 -32.36 21.20 -15.21
CA ALA A 196 -32.84 21.67 -13.90
C ALA A 196 -32.01 22.86 -13.35
N MET A 197 -32.68 23.73 -12.56
CA MET A 197 -32.10 24.80 -11.72
C MET A 197 -31.59 26.09 -12.41
N ALA A 198 -32.45 26.81 -13.14
CA ALA A 198 -32.15 28.20 -13.56
C ALA A 198 -33.34 29.17 -13.70
N GLU A 199 -34.36 29.13 -12.83
CA GLU A 199 -35.16 30.31 -12.40
C GLU A 199 -36.29 29.92 -11.42
N GLU A 200 -36.27 30.44 -10.18
CA GLU A 200 -37.42 31.17 -9.62
C GLU A 200 -36.97 32.02 -8.41
N THR A 201 -37.32 33.30 -8.39
CA THR A 201 -37.00 34.22 -7.28
C THR A 201 -38.26 34.72 -6.58
N MET A 202 -38.34 34.50 -5.26
CA MET A 202 -39.15 35.22 -4.27
C MET A 202 -40.64 35.45 -4.60
N ALA A 203 -41.52 34.70 -3.93
CA ALA A 203 -42.95 34.97 -3.90
C ALA A 203 -43.34 35.97 -2.80
N GLU A 204 -43.82 37.16 -3.19
CA GLU A 204 -44.68 38.04 -2.39
C GLU A 204 -45.77 38.63 -3.31
N GLY A 205 -47.01 38.74 -2.80
CA GLY A 205 -48.03 39.63 -3.38
C GLY A 205 -49.29 39.02 -4.02
N GLU A 206 -50.28 38.73 -3.17
CA GLU A 206 -51.72 39.00 -3.36
C GLU A 206 -52.53 38.29 -4.49
N GLU A 207 -53.72 37.81 -4.14
CA GLU A 207 -54.72 37.25 -5.07
C GLU A 207 -55.45 38.32 -5.93
N LEU A 208 -55.97 37.92 -7.09
CA LEU A 208 -57.32 38.33 -7.54
C LEU A 208 -57.89 37.41 -8.64
N PRO A 209 -58.82 36.48 -8.35
CA PRO A 209 -59.43 35.59 -9.34
C PRO A 209 -60.65 36.21 -10.06
N ALA A 210 -60.92 35.80 -11.31
CA ALA A 210 -62.03 36.33 -12.11
C ALA A 210 -62.80 35.29 -12.97
N ALA A 211 -63.92 34.81 -12.40
CA ALA A 211 -65.15 34.33 -13.06
C ALA A 211 -65.16 33.06 -13.94
N GLY A 212 -66.25 32.29 -13.79
CA GLY A 212 -66.55 31.00 -14.45
C GLY A 212 -66.88 29.93 -13.40
N ASP A 213 -67.98 30.05 -12.65
CA ASP A 213 -69.32 29.59 -13.05
C ASP A 213 -69.28 28.34 -13.94
N GLU A 214 -69.44 27.15 -13.34
CA GLU A 214 -70.60 26.32 -13.64
C GLU A 214 -71.18 25.66 -12.36
N ARG A 215 -72.51 25.51 -12.39
CA ARG A 215 -73.47 24.91 -11.44
C ARG A 215 -73.15 23.45 -11.05
N GLU A 216 -73.73 22.78 -10.05
CA GLU A 216 -74.66 23.01 -8.92
C GLU A 216 -75.19 21.59 -8.54
N THR A 217 -75.64 21.35 -7.30
CA THR A 217 -76.36 20.13 -6.81
C THR A 217 -75.50 18.87 -6.53
N VAL A 218 -75.78 18.00 -5.54
CA VAL A 218 -76.85 17.97 -4.49
C VAL A 218 -76.40 17.17 -3.22
N SER A 219 -77.04 17.48 -2.08
CA SER A 219 -77.37 16.58 -0.95
C SER A 219 -76.24 15.74 -0.31
N ALA A 220 -75.56 16.16 0.76
CA ALA A 220 -76.02 16.31 2.17
C ALA A 220 -76.21 14.99 2.97
N ALA A 221 -75.44 14.83 4.08
CA ALA A 221 -75.86 14.27 5.37
C ALA A 221 -74.73 14.29 6.43
N ASP A 222 -74.70 15.33 7.28
CA ASP A 222 -74.22 15.26 8.68
C ASP A 222 -75.34 14.63 9.55
N PRO A 223 -75.12 14.15 10.82
CA PRO A 223 -74.14 14.65 11.79
C PRO A 223 -73.40 13.60 12.67
N ASP A 224 -72.41 14.03 13.46
CA ASP A 224 -72.55 14.28 14.93
C ASP A 224 -71.22 14.17 15.70
N MET A 225 -70.82 15.24 16.40
CA MET A 225 -70.50 15.27 17.84
C MET A 225 -69.96 16.65 18.27
N THR A 226 -70.64 17.29 19.22
CA THR A 226 -70.14 18.43 20.02
C THR A 226 -69.10 17.95 21.05
N GLU A 227 -68.31 18.76 21.79
CA GLU A 227 -68.25 20.19 22.19
C GLU A 227 -66.73 20.47 22.52
N ASN A 228 -66.16 21.67 22.67
CA ASN A 228 -66.57 22.82 23.47
C ASN A 228 -65.73 24.10 23.14
N THR A 229 -66.31 25.28 23.39
CA THR A 229 -65.78 26.66 23.36
C THR A 229 -64.87 27.05 24.55
N ALA A 230 -64.19 28.21 24.66
CA ALA A 230 -63.62 29.23 23.74
C ALA A 230 -62.90 30.36 24.57
N ALA A 231 -62.47 31.46 23.91
CA ALA A 231 -61.79 32.70 24.41
C ALA A 231 -60.27 32.57 24.69
N GLY A 232 -59.39 33.57 24.45
CA GLY A 232 -59.55 35.00 24.07
C GLY A 232 -59.48 35.94 25.30
N THR A 233 -58.80 37.10 25.34
CA THR A 233 -57.96 37.92 24.41
C THR A 233 -56.82 38.59 25.25
N ASP A 234 -55.93 39.53 24.89
CA ASP A 234 -55.66 40.53 23.81
C ASP A 234 -54.11 40.69 23.68
N ASP A 235 -53.46 40.85 22.50
CA ASP A 235 -53.14 42.08 21.71
C ASP A 235 -51.94 42.96 22.23
N VAL A 236 -51.48 43.95 21.42
CA VAL A 236 -50.39 44.96 21.60
C VAL A 236 -49.00 44.66 20.98
N VAL A 237 -48.96 44.72 19.64
CA VAL A 237 -48.20 45.67 18.78
C VAL A 237 -46.78 46.21 19.16
N ILE A 238 -45.89 46.06 18.17
CA ILE A 238 -44.51 46.57 17.91
C ILE A 238 -44.30 48.10 17.99
N THR A 239 -43.12 48.58 18.44
CA THR A 239 -42.27 49.63 17.75
C THR A 239 -40.91 49.86 18.45
N GLU A 240 -39.93 50.44 17.73
CA GLU A 240 -38.49 50.50 18.11
C GLU A 240 -37.92 51.94 18.28
N GLU A 241 -36.83 52.07 19.07
CA GLU A 241 -35.69 53.02 18.89
C GLU A 241 -35.95 54.57 18.89
N PRO A 242 -34.93 55.48 18.83
CA PRO A 242 -33.47 55.38 19.11
C PRO A 242 -32.91 56.55 20.01
N VAL A 243 -31.56 56.63 20.10
CA VAL A 243 -30.68 57.84 20.27
C VAL A 243 -30.09 58.24 21.64
N THR A 244 -28.79 57.96 21.76
CA THR A 244 -27.61 58.62 22.42
C THR A 244 -27.74 59.79 23.43
N THR A 245 -26.79 59.83 24.40
CA THR A 245 -25.75 60.91 24.53
C THR A 245 -24.72 60.60 25.63
N ALA A 246 -23.54 61.24 25.55
CA ALA A 246 -22.53 61.37 26.64
C ALA A 246 -22.31 62.88 26.94
N PRO A 247 -21.75 63.29 28.10
CA PRO A 247 -20.29 63.49 28.14
C PRO A 247 -19.56 63.41 29.53
N GLU A 248 -18.26 63.08 29.46
CA GLU A 248 -17.09 63.68 30.15
C GLU A 248 -16.94 63.82 31.70
N ALA A 249 -15.67 63.75 32.12
CA ALA A 249 -15.02 64.24 33.36
C ALA A 249 -15.01 63.33 34.61
N ALA A 250 -13.81 63.20 35.20
CA ALA A 250 -13.51 62.51 36.45
C ALA A 250 -12.63 63.40 37.37
N PRO A 251 -12.66 63.18 38.71
CA PRO A 251 -11.69 63.76 39.64
C PRO A 251 -10.70 62.74 40.23
N GLU A 252 -9.62 63.28 40.78
CA GLU A 252 -8.35 62.66 41.19
C GLU A 252 -8.40 61.66 42.37
N ALA A 253 -7.26 61.00 42.66
CA ALA A 253 -7.09 59.96 43.67
C ALA A 253 -6.25 60.42 44.89
N GLU A 254 -6.33 59.68 46.00
CA GLU A 254 -5.44 59.78 47.17
C GLU A 254 -4.75 58.42 47.48
N ASP A 255 -3.62 58.50 48.21
CA ASP A 255 -2.59 57.48 48.46
C ASP A 255 -2.96 55.98 48.38
N ALA A 256 -2.19 55.23 47.58
CA ALA A 256 -2.26 53.77 47.43
C ALA A 256 -0.87 53.09 47.53
N ASN A 257 0.06 53.61 48.36
CA ASN A 257 1.48 53.23 48.35
C ASN A 257 2.00 52.59 49.65
N THR A 258 1.21 51.70 50.28
CA THR A 258 1.65 50.84 51.41
C THR A 258 1.02 49.44 51.37
N VAL A 259 0.63 48.95 50.18
CA VAL A 259 -0.02 47.62 50.01
C VAL A 259 0.66 46.80 48.89
N ASP A 260 1.72 47.34 48.29
CA ASP A 260 2.35 46.80 47.08
C ASP A 260 3.38 45.70 47.42
N GLU A 261 4.13 45.85 48.52
CA GLU A 261 5.29 45.01 48.85
C GLU A 261 4.88 43.61 49.36
N GLU A 262 4.03 43.50 50.39
CA GLU A 262 3.47 42.20 50.84
C GLU A 262 2.64 41.51 49.74
N ALA A 263 1.96 42.27 48.87
CA ALA A 263 1.21 41.71 47.75
C ALA A 263 2.13 41.16 46.66
N SER A 264 3.24 41.85 46.36
CA SER A 264 4.26 41.38 45.42
C SER A 264 4.94 40.11 45.93
N GLU A 265 5.36 40.06 47.20
CA GLU A 265 6.00 38.85 47.76
C GLU A 265 5.04 37.64 47.75
N LEU A 266 3.76 37.82 48.10
CA LEU A 266 2.75 36.75 48.03
C LEU A 266 2.45 36.28 46.59
N ILE A 267 2.50 37.19 45.60
CA ILE A 267 2.34 36.83 44.19
C ILE A 267 3.59 36.12 43.66
N GLU A 268 4.79 36.50 44.09
CA GLU A 268 6.03 35.84 43.69
C GLU A 268 6.16 34.44 44.33
N GLU A 269 5.79 34.29 45.61
CA GLU A 269 5.74 32.99 46.30
C GLU A 269 4.69 32.04 45.68
N THR A 270 3.45 32.50 45.43
CA THR A 270 2.41 31.65 44.83
C THR A 270 2.68 31.31 43.36
N ASN A 271 3.33 32.19 42.58
CA ASN A 271 3.81 31.84 41.24
C ASN A 271 4.96 30.83 41.27
N ALA A 272 5.85 30.89 42.26
CA ALA A 272 6.91 29.90 42.44
C ALA A 272 6.37 28.52 42.85
N GLU A 273 5.37 28.46 43.74
CA GLU A 273 4.67 27.21 44.06
C GLU A 273 3.93 26.63 42.85
N ALA A 274 3.27 27.49 42.04
CA ALA A 274 2.58 27.06 40.83
C ALA A 274 3.56 26.49 39.77
N ALA A 275 4.68 27.17 39.52
CA ALA A 275 5.71 26.70 38.59
C ALA A 275 6.34 25.37 39.06
N ALA A 276 6.60 25.22 40.36
CA ALA A 276 7.10 23.95 40.92
C ALA A 276 6.10 22.80 40.81
N ALA A 277 4.79 23.08 40.90
CA ALA A 277 3.74 22.09 40.68
C ALA A 277 3.62 21.69 39.19
N GLU A 278 3.80 22.64 38.26
CA GLU A 278 3.81 22.37 36.82
C GLU A 278 5.05 21.57 36.38
N GLU A 279 6.24 21.91 36.89
CA GLU A 279 7.47 21.14 36.66
C GLU A 279 7.37 19.70 37.23
N ALA A 280 6.77 19.53 38.41
CA ALA A 280 6.52 18.22 39.00
C ALA A 280 5.53 17.38 38.16
N ALA A 281 4.45 17.99 37.67
CA ALA A 281 3.47 17.31 36.81
C ALA A 281 4.07 16.91 35.46
N ALA A 282 4.93 17.76 34.87
CA ALA A 282 5.67 17.43 33.65
C ALA A 282 6.65 16.26 33.85
N ALA A 283 7.33 16.20 35.01
CA ALA A 283 8.21 15.09 35.36
C ALA A 283 7.45 13.77 35.58
N GLU A 284 6.26 13.81 36.21
CA GLU A 284 5.40 12.64 36.39
C GLU A 284 4.83 12.14 35.04
N ALA A 285 4.45 13.05 34.14
CA ALA A 285 4.01 12.71 32.79
C ALA A 285 5.12 12.06 31.95
N ALA A 286 6.34 12.62 31.96
CA ALA A 286 7.49 12.05 31.24
C ALA A 286 7.87 10.66 31.76
N ALA A 287 7.81 10.44 33.08
CA ALA A 287 8.04 9.12 33.67
C ALA A 287 6.96 8.10 33.30
N ALA A 288 5.71 8.53 33.11
CA ALA A 288 4.63 7.67 32.61
C ALA A 288 4.80 7.31 31.13
N GLU A 289 5.29 8.24 30.31
CA GLU A 289 5.59 8.01 28.89
C GLU A 289 6.78 7.04 28.71
N GLU A 290 7.87 7.21 29.47
CA GLU A 290 9.01 6.27 29.48
C GLU A 290 8.58 4.86 29.93
N ALA A 291 7.72 4.76 30.95
CA ALA A 291 7.17 3.48 31.40
C ALA A 291 6.24 2.82 30.37
N ALA A 292 5.44 3.59 29.63
CA ALA A 292 4.60 3.09 28.55
C ALA A 292 5.42 2.58 27.36
N ALA A 293 6.48 3.32 26.98
CA ALA A 293 7.41 2.90 25.93
C ALA A 293 8.16 1.61 26.29
N ALA A 294 8.57 1.45 27.56
CA ALA A 294 9.20 0.22 28.05
C ALA A 294 8.25 -0.99 27.98
N ALA A 295 6.98 -0.82 28.36
CA ALA A 295 5.97 -1.87 28.27
C ALA A 295 5.67 -2.29 26.81
N ALA A 296 5.53 -1.31 25.91
CA ALA A 296 5.32 -1.57 24.48
C ALA A 296 6.50 -2.30 23.83
N ALA A 297 7.75 -2.03 24.28
CA ALA A 297 8.93 -2.76 23.82
C ALA A 297 8.96 -4.22 24.29
N GLU A 298 8.50 -4.51 25.52
CA GLU A 298 8.39 -5.88 26.03
C GLU A 298 7.28 -6.67 25.29
N GLU A 299 6.15 -6.03 24.99
CA GLU A 299 5.06 -6.63 24.19
C GLU A 299 5.48 -6.88 22.73
N ALA A 300 6.19 -5.94 22.10
CA ALA A 300 6.72 -6.11 20.75
C ALA A 300 7.75 -7.25 20.66
N ALA A 301 8.65 -7.37 21.64
CA ALA A 301 9.63 -8.47 21.69
C ALA A 301 8.95 -9.84 21.91
N ALA A 302 7.84 -9.90 22.65
CA ALA A 302 7.03 -11.10 22.79
C ALA A 302 6.31 -11.47 21.49
N ALA A 303 5.82 -10.48 20.73
CA ALA A 303 5.20 -10.69 19.43
C ALA A 303 6.21 -11.16 18.36
N GLU A 304 7.42 -10.60 18.33
CA GLU A 304 8.51 -11.04 17.43
C GLU A 304 8.93 -12.49 17.72
N ALA A 305 9.05 -12.86 18.99
CA ALA A 305 9.33 -14.24 19.39
C ALA A 305 8.22 -15.23 18.98
N ALA A 306 6.94 -14.83 19.15
CA ALA A 306 5.80 -15.65 18.73
C ALA A 306 5.71 -15.78 17.19
N ALA A 307 6.04 -14.73 16.43
CA ALA A 307 6.12 -14.78 14.98
C ALA A 307 7.24 -15.71 14.49
N ALA A 308 8.40 -15.73 15.17
CA ALA A 308 9.48 -16.66 14.87
C ALA A 308 9.11 -18.13 15.17
N GLU A 309 8.37 -18.39 16.26
CA GLU A 309 7.87 -19.74 16.57
C GLU A 309 6.78 -20.19 15.57
N ALA A 310 5.91 -19.28 15.12
CA ALA A 310 4.92 -19.55 14.09
C ALA A 310 5.56 -19.86 12.73
N ALA A 311 6.55 -19.05 12.29
CA ALA A 311 7.27 -19.27 11.04
C ALA A 311 8.03 -20.62 11.03
N ALA A 312 8.63 -21.00 12.16
CA ALA A 312 9.28 -22.30 12.30
C ALA A 312 8.28 -23.48 12.28
N ALA A 313 7.04 -23.27 12.74
CA ALA A 313 5.97 -24.26 12.64
C ALA A 313 5.41 -24.38 11.22
N GLU A 314 5.35 -23.27 10.47
CA GLU A 314 4.96 -23.24 9.05
C GLU A 314 6.02 -23.90 8.16
N GLU A 315 7.31 -23.63 8.39
CA GLU A 315 8.44 -24.29 7.74
C GLU A 315 8.43 -25.81 8.00
N ALA A 316 8.15 -26.23 9.24
CA ALA A 316 8.00 -27.65 9.59
C ALA A 316 6.75 -28.30 8.96
N ALA A 317 5.65 -27.56 8.79
CA ALA A 317 4.45 -28.05 8.11
C ALA A 317 4.66 -28.18 6.60
N ALA A 318 5.36 -27.23 5.97
CA ALA A 318 5.74 -27.30 4.56
C ALA A 318 6.69 -28.48 4.29
N ALA A 319 7.67 -28.72 5.17
CA ALA A 319 8.55 -29.90 5.08
C ALA A 319 7.78 -31.22 5.19
N ALA A 320 6.81 -31.33 6.11
CA ALA A 320 5.96 -32.51 6.25
C ALA A 320 5.03 -32.71 5.04
N ALA A 321 4.48 -31.64 4.47
CA ALA A 321 3.66 -31.71 3.25
C ALA A 321 4.49 -32.12 2.03
N ALA A 322 5.75 -31.70 1.94
CA ALA A 322 6.69 -32.16 0.91
C ALA A 322 7.05 -33.64 1.07
N GLU A 323 7.22 -34.15 2.30
CA GLU A 323 7.43 -35.58 2.58
C GLU A 323 6.20 -36.42 2.17
N GLU A 324 4.98 -35.95 2.46
CA GLU A 324 3.73 -36.61 2.06
C GLU A 324 3.50 -36.58 0.53
N ALA A 325 3.82 -35.45 -0.12
CA ALA A 325 3.76 -35.33 -1.58
C ALA A 325 4.80 -36.22 -2.30
N ALA A 326 6.02 -36.32 -1.77
CA ALA A 326 7.05 -37.22 -2.28
C ALA A 326 6.65 -38.69 -2.12
N ALA A 327 6.03 -39.05 -1.00
CA ALA A 327 5.48 -40.40 -0.78
C ALA A 327 4.35 -40.73 -1.77
N ALA A 328 3.46 -39.78 -2.07
CA ALA A 328 2.40 -39.96 -3.07
C ALA A 328 2.97 -40.14 -4.49
N ALA A 329 3.96 -39.32 -4.88
CA ALA A 329 4.64 -39.44 -6.16
C ALA A 329 5.38 -40.79 -6.31
N ALA A 330 5.96 -41.31 -5.22
CA ALA A 330 6.57 -42.63 -5.20
C ALA A 330 5.54 -43.78 -5.35
N GLU A 331 4.33 -43.64 -4.81
CA GLU A 331 3.25 -44.63 -5.03
C GLU A 331 2.72 -44.60 -6.47
N GLU A 332 2.61 -43.40 -7.09
CA GLU A 332 2.25 -43.27 -8.51
C GLU A 332 3.34 -43.82 -9.45
N ALA A 333 4.63 -43.57 -9.15
CA ALA A 333 5.75 -44.18 -9.86
C ALA A 333 5.74 -45.72 -9.75
N ALA A 334 5.52 -46.27 -8.55
CA ALA A 334 5.40 -47.71 -8.35
C ALA A 334 4.17 -48.32 -9.07
N ALA A 335 3.07 -47.57 -9.20
CA ALA A 335 1.93 -47.96 -10.02
C ALA A 335 2.31 -48.03 -11.52
N ALA A 336 3.02 -47.02 -12.04
CA ALA A 336 3.50 -46.99 -13.42
C ALA A 336 4.51 -48.11 -13.71
N GLU A 337 5.43 -48.41 -12.78
CA GLU A 337 6.31 -49.59 -12.86
C GLU A 337 5.51 -50.90 -12.91
N SER A 338 4.43 -51.02 -12.13
CA SER A 338 3.58 -52.22 -12.14
C SER A 338 2.83 -52.40 -13.46
N GLU A 339 2.43 -51.30 -14.13
CA GLU A 339 1.83 -51.36 -15.46
C GLU A 339 2.88 -51.66 -16.54
N ALA A 340 4.09 -51.10 -16.45
CA ALA A 340 5.21 -51.46 -17.30
C ALA A 340 5.60 -52.94 -17.17
N ALA A 341 5.64 -53.49 -15.95
CA ALA A 341 5.87 -54.91 -15.69
C ALA A 341 4.74 -55.81 -16.25
N SER A 342 3.49 -55.33 -16.18
CA SER A 342 2.33 -55.99 -16.81
C SER A 342 2.46 -56.05 -18.34
N LEU A 343 2.91 -54.95 -18.97
CA LEU A 343 3.16 -54.87 -20.41
C LEU A 343 4.37 -55.72 -20.86
N LEU A 344 5.40 -55.85 -20.02
CA LEU A 344 6.57 -56.70 -20.29
C LEU A 344 6.26 -58.21 -20.21
N ALA A 345 5.18 -58.61 -19.54
CA ALA A 345 4.84 -60.03 -19.32
C ALA A 345 4.49 -60.82 -20.62
N ASP A 346 4.23 -60.15 -21.75
CA ASP A 346 4.00 -60.80 -23.05
C ASP A 346 5.31 -61.09 -23.83
N ALA A 347 6.45 -60.52 -23.39
CA ALA A 347 7.76 -60.62 -24.06
C ALA A 347 8.72 -61.59 -23.35
N GLY A 348 8.67 -62.88 -23.71
CA GLY A 348 9.36 -63.94 -22.96
C GLY A 348 10.89 -64.06 -23.11
N ASP A 349 11.51 -64.60 -22.05
CA ASP A 349 12.83 -65.29 -21.95
C ASP A 349 14.11 -64.52 -22.32
N ALA A 350 14.04 -63.45 -23.12
CA ALA A 350 15.20 -62.59 -23.44
C ALA A 350 15.34 -61.38 -22.50
N VAL A 351 14.34 -61.12 -21.65
CA VAL A 351 14.21 -59.90 -20.84
C VAL A 351 14.99 -59.97 -19.53
N GLU A 352 15.04 -61.12 -18.86
CA GLU A 352 15.57 -61.25 -17.48
C GLU A 352 17.05 -60.83 -17.37
N SER A 353 17.89 -61.21 -18.33
CA SER A 353 19.31 -60.81 -18.39
C SER A 353 19.53 -59.34 -18.78
N ALA A 354 18.52 -58.65 -19.31
CA ALA A 354 18.58 -57.22 -19.61
C ALA A 354 18.01 -56.38 -18.45
N VAL A 355 17.04 -56.93 -17.71
CA VAL A 355 16.49 -56.28 -16.51
C VAL A 355 17.56 -56.14 -15.43
N GLU A 356 18.39 -57.17 -15.16
CA GLU A 356 19.44 -57.08 -14.13
C GLU A 356 20.43 -55.93 -14.42
N GLU A 357 20.95 -55.85 -15.65
CA GLU A 357 21.86 -54.79 -16.12
C GLU A 357 21.20 -53.39 -16.14
N VAL A 358 19.89 -53.30 -16.45
CA VAL A 358 19.14 -52.04 -16.41
C VAL A 358 18.78 -51.63 -14.98
N THR A 359 18.53 -52.55 -14.05
CA THR A 359 18.22 -52.22 -12.64
C THR A 359 19.44 -51.72 -11.87
N GLU A 360 20.64 -52.22 -12.15
CA GLU A 360 21.87 -51.70 -11.54
C GLU A 360 22.15 -50.27 -12.04
N ALA A 361 22.01 -50.02 -13.35
CA ALA A 361 22.12 -48.69 -13.94
C ALA A 361 21.00 -47.72 -13.52
N ALA A 362 19.78 -48.22 -13.27
CA ALA A 362 18.68 -47.41 -12.75
C ALA A 362 18.88 -47.05 -11.27
N GLY A 363 19.51 -47.92 -10.47
CA GLY A 363 19.89 -47.63 -9.09
C GLY A 363 20.85 -46.43 -9.00
N GLU A 364 21.94 -46.45 -9.77
CA GLU A 364 22.87 -45.30 -9.86
C GLU A 364 22.18 -44.04 -10.43
N ALA A 365 21.18 -44.19 -11.31
CA ALA A 365 20.44 -43.05 -11.86
C ALA A 365 19.45 -42.43 -10.86
N VAL A 366 18.78 -43.22 -10.01
CA VAL A 366 17.86 -42.69 -8.99
C VAL A 366 18.61 -41.96 -7.88
N GLU A 367 19.74 -42.49 -7.41
CA GLU A 367 20.60 -41.81 -6.42
C GLU A 367 21.14 -40.48 -6.99
N ALA A 368 21.47 -40.43 -8.29
CA ALA A 368 21.84 -39.20 -8.98
C ALA A 368 20.69 -38.21 -9.21
N VAL A 369 19.43 -38.69 -9.32
CA VAL A 369 18.25 -37.81 -9.43
C VAL A 369 17.88 -37.20 -8.07
N GLU A 370 18.08 -37.91 -6.96
CA GLU A 370 17.86 -37.36 -5.60
C GLU A 370 18.89 -36.26 -5.25
N GLU A 371 20.16 -36.43 -5.67
CA GLU A 371 21.17 -35.36 -5.60
C GLU A 371 20.87 -34.21 -6.59
N ALA A 372 20.27 -34.50 -7.76
CA ALA A 372 19.86 -33.47 -8.72
C ALA A 372 18.66 -32.64 -8.23
N VAL A 373 17.64 -33.21 -7.59
CA VAL A 373 16.47 -32.43 -7.11
C VAL A 373 16.85 -31.47 -5.97
N THR A 374 17.97 -31.73 -5.28
CA THR A 374 18.51 -30.85 -4.22
C THR A 374 19.71 -30.01 -4.66
N GLY A 375 20.22 -30.18 -5.88
CA GLY A 375 21.43 -29.52 -6.41
C GLY A 375 21.32 -28.90 -7.81
N ALA A 376 20.24 -29.16 -8.56
CA ALA A 376 19.98 -28.55 -9.85
C ALA A 376 19.35 -27.16 -9.68
N GLY A 377 20.11 -26.13 -10.03
CA GLY A 377 19.65 -24.76 -10.03
C GLY A 377 18.68 -24.42 -11.17
N VAL A 378 18.49 -23.12 -11.40
CA VAL A 378 17.59 -22.53 -12.41
C VAL A 378 17.59 -23.23 -13.79
N PRO A 379 18.71 -23.73 -14.36
CA PRO A 379 18.67 -24.43 -15.65
C PRO A 379 17.66 -25.59 -15.77
N ALA A 380 17.22 -26.21 -14.66
CA ALA A 380 16.13 -27.20 -14.67
C ALA A 380 14.72 -26.58 -14.77
N PHE A 381 14.55 -25.35 -14.29
CA PHE A 381 13.29 -24.59 -14.27
C PHE A 381 13.12 -23.66 -15.48
N MET A 382 14.16 -23.49 -16.31
CA MET A 382 14.10 -22.69 -17.54
C MET A 382 13.17 -23.26 -18.63
N GLU A 383 12.83 -24.56 -18.61
CA GLU A 383 11.85 -25.14 -19.54
C GLU A 383 10.40 -24.79 -19.16
N THR A 384 10.16 -24.44 -17.89
CA THR A 384 8.87 -24.03 -17.33
C THR A 384 8.79 -22.53 -17.03
N ALA A 385 9.80 -21.75 -17.38
CA ALA A 385 9.93 -20.35 -16.96
C ALA A 385 8.94 -19.40 -17.64
N ASP A 386 8.25 -18.58 -16.83
CA ASP A 386 7.28 -17.60 -17.27
C ASP A 386 7.87 -16.18 -17.23
N ALA A 387 8.09 -15.58 -18.41
CA ALA A 387 8.65 -14.24 -18.52
C ALA A 387 7.68 -13.12 -18.07
N SER A 388 6.37 -13.36 -18.05
CA SER A 388 5.37 -12.40 -17.54
C SER A 388 5.30 -12.43 -16.02
N ASN A 389 5.45 -13.58 -15.37
CA ASN A 389 5.73 -13.61 -13.92
C ASN A 389 7.08 -12.94 -13.60
N GLY A 390 8.09 -13.19 -14.44
CA GLY A 390 9.41 -12.55 -14.36
C GLY A 390 9.38 -11.01 -14.41
N GLU A 391 8.49 -10.44 -15.22
CA GLU A 391 8.23 -8.99 -15.26
C GLU A 391 7.67 -8.48 -13.92
N GLY A 392 6.66 -9.16 -13.38
CA GLY A 392 6.11 -8.85 -12.05
C GLY A 392 7.17 -8.99 -10.94
N LEU A 393 8.12 -9.91 -11.07
CA LEU A 393 9.23 -10.10 -10.13
C LEU A 393 10.31 -8.99 -10.27
N PHE A 394 10.49 -8.42 -11.47
CA PHE A 394 11.39 -7.29 -11.72
C PHE A 394 10.98 -6.00 -10.97
N ARG A 395 9.76 -5.92 -10.42
CA ARG A 395 9.35 -4.89 -9.45
C ARG A 395 10.33 -4.73 -8.28
N ALA A 396 10.98 -5.81 -7.84
CA ALA A 396 12.02 -5.74 -6.79
C ALA A 396 13.33 -5.09 -7.27
N CYS A 397 13.56 -5.02 -8.58
CA CYS A 397 14.76 -4.50 -9.22
C CYS A 397 14.60 -3.06 -9.75
N ARG A 398 13.39 -2.65 -10.18
CA ARG A 398 13.13 -1.37 -10.88
C ARG A 398 13.58 -0.10 -10.13
N ALA A 399 13.67 -0.16 -8.79
CA ALA A 399 14.18 0.93 -7.97
C ALA A 399 15.71 1.17 -8.09
N CYS A 400 16.48 0.14 -8.44
CA CYS A 400 17.95 0.22 -8.54
C CYS A 400 18.49 0.03 -9.96
N HIS A 401 17.73 -0.61 -10.84
CA HIS A 401 18.16 -1.01 -12.18
C HIS A 401 17.19 -0.52 -13.27
N VAL A 402 17.63 -0.64 -14.53
CA VAL A 402 16.83 -0.42 -15.75
C VAL A 402 17.26 -1.42 -16.82
N LEU A 403 16.39 -1.62 -17.82
CA LEU A 403 16.68 -2.42 -19.00
C LEU A 403 17.21 -1.59 -20.19
N ASP A 404 17.30 -0.27 -20.08
CA ASP A 404 17.87 0.60 -21.12
C ASP A 404 19.39 0.38 -21.31
N GLU A 405 19.87 0.40 -22.56
CA GLU A 405 21.31 0.29 -22.87
C GLU A 405 22.11 1.45 -22.24
N GLY A 406 23.14 1.12 -21.47
CA GLY A 406 24.11 2.08 -20.93
C GLY A 406 23.61 3.01 -19.81
N VAL A 407 22.30 3.02 -19.51
CA VAL A 407 21.72 3.85 -18.44
C VAL A 407 21.98 3.20 -17.09
N ASN A 408 22.71 3.89 -16.21
CA ASN A 408 23.03 3.38 -14.87
C ASN A 408 22.30 4.20 -13.79
N ARG A 409 21.76 3.53 -12.77
CA ARG A 409 21.14 4.11 -11.57
C ARG A 409 22.00 3.76 -10.34
N THR A 410 21.38 3.47 -9.19
CA THR A 410 22.01 2.90 -8.00
C THR A 410 22.76 1.59 -8.30
N GLY A 411 22.19 0.78 -9.21
CA GLY A 411 22.81 -0.37 -9.85
C GLY A 411 23.11 -0.13 -11.34
N PRO A 412 23.87 -1.03 -11.97
CA PRO A 412 24.15 -1.01 -13.40
C PRO A 412 22.91 -1.25 -14.28
N SER A 413 22.96 -0.83 -15.55
CA SER A 413 22.03 -1.29 -16.60
C SER A 413 21.99 -2.83 -16.66
N LEU A 414 20.80 -3.41 -16.79
CA LEU A 414 20.59 -4.84 -16.99
C LEU A 414 20.28 -5.21 -18.45
N TYR A 415 20.33 -4.24 -19.38
CA TYR A 415 20.29 -4.48 -20.84
C TYR A 415 21.32 -5.54 -21.23
N ASN A 416 20.89 -6.60 -21.92
CA ASN A 416 21.68 -7.77 -22.32
C ASN A 416 22.56 -8.28 -21.16
N ILE A 417 21.95 -8.55 -20.00
CA ILE A 417 22.68 -9.10 -18.84
C ILE A 417 23.13 -10.54 -19.09
N VAL A 418 22.29 -11.40 -19.69
CA VAL A 418 22.60 -12.81 -19.93
C VAL A 418 23.78 -12.93 -20.91
N GLY A 419 24.79 -13.72 -20.53
CA GLY A 419 26.03 -13.93 -21.28
C GLY A 419 27.06 -12.78 -21.21
N ARG A 420 26.76 -11.66 -20.55
CA ARG A 420 27.65 -10.48 -20.46
C ARG A 420 28.67 -10.61 -19.32
N GLU A 421 29.85 -10.00 -19.50
CA GLU A 421 30.94 -10.05 -18.51
C GLU A 421 30.54 -9.43 -17.15
N ILE A 422 30.89 -10.14 -16.07
CA ILE A 422 30.59 -9.72 -14.69
C ILE A 422 31.44 -8.49 -14.33
N GLY A 423 30.77 -7.40 -13.92
CA GLY A 423 31.44 -6.18 -13.45
C GLY A 423 31.97 -5.25 -14.56
N ALA A 424 31.54 -5.42 -15.81
CA ALA A 424 32.20 -4.84 -16.98
C ALA A 424 31.58 -3.55 -17.59
N ILE A 425 30.42 -3.04 -17.13
CA ILE A 425 29.80 -1.86 -17.77
C ILE A 425 30.63 -0.58 -17.53
N GLU A 426 30.96 0.11 -18.62
CA GLU A 426 31.69 1.38 -18.56
C GLU A 426 30.92 2.46 -17.79
N GLY A 427 31.64 3.27 -17.01
CA GLY A 427 31.06 4.35 -16.21
C GLY A 427 30.47 3.94 -14.86
N PHE A 428 30.03 2.69 -14.68
CA PHE A 428 29.52 2.22 -13.38
C PHE A 428 30.64 1.95 -12.36
N ARG A 429 30.38 2.24 -11.08
CA ARG A 429 31.35 2.07 -9.98
C ARG A 429 31.06 0.80 -9.17
N TYR A 430 31.36 -0.36 -9.73
CA TYR A 430 31.27 -1.66 -9.07
C TYR A 430 32.00 -1.73 -7.71
N SER A 431 31.62 -2.68 -6.85
CA SER A 431 32.44 -3.03 -5.67
C SER A 431 33.71 -3.77 -6.10
N SER A 432 34.73 -3.79 -5.23
CA SER A 432 35.96 -4.55 -5.51
C SER A 432 35.65 -6.03 -5.78
N ALA A 433 34.83 -6.65 -4.94
CA ALA A 433 34.40 -8.04 -5.14
C ALA A 433 33.75 -8.27 -6.52
N MET A 434 32.87 -7.36 -6.97
CA MET A 434 32.20 -7.51 -8.27
C MET A 434 33.14 -7.23 -9.46
N ALA A 435 34.07 -6.29 -9.33
CA ALA A 435 35.08 -6.01 -10.35
C ALA A 435 36.21 -7.07 -10.41
N GLU A 436 36.40 -7.85 -9.35
CA GLU A 436 37.43 -8.89 -9.22
C GLU A 436 36.89 -10.32 -9.47
N LYS A 437 35.56 -10.54 -9.43
CA LYS A 437 34.91 -11.85 -9.63
C LYS A 437 35.22 -12.46 -11.00
N GLY A 438 35.09 -11.66 -12.07
CA GLY A 438 35.25 -12.09 -13.46
C GLY A 438 34.22 -13.14 -13.90
N GLY A 439 34.35 -13.63 -15.14
CA GLY A 439 33.37 -14.53 -15.76
C GLY A 439 32.25 -13.79 -16.47
N VAL A 440 31.18 -14.52 -16.81
CA VAL A 440 29.97 -14.02 -17.48
C VAL A 440 28.74 -14.33 -16.66
N TRP A 441 27.66 -13.56 -16.84
CA TRP A 441 26.34 -13.81 -16.28
C TRP A 441 25.58 -14.87 -17.09
N ASP A 442 25.99 -16.13 -16.98
CA ASP A 442 25.18 -17.28 -17.39
C ASP A 442 24.05 -17.58 -16.39
N TYR A 443 23.17 -18.52 -16.71
CA TYR A 443 22.04 -18.89 -15.85
C TYR A 443 22.48 -19.34 -14.45
N GLU A 444 23.58 -20.11 -14.35
CA GLU A 444 24.08 -20.69 -13.08
C GLU A 444 24.68 -19.61 -12.16
N SER A 445 25.36 -18.60 -12.72
CA SER A 445 25.88 -17.47 -11.97
C SER A 445 24.80 -16.43 -11.62
N LEU A 446 23.82 -16.19 -12.49
CA LEU A 446 22.65 -15.36 -12.19
C LEU A 446 21.81 -15.98 -11.08
N ASP A 447 21.51 -17.27 -11.17
CA ASP A 447 20.80 -18.07 -10.16
C ASP A 447 21.44 -17.93 -8.77
N GLY A 448 22.70 -18.34 -8.63
CA GLY A 448 23.40 -18.28 -7.35
C GLY A 448 23.53 -16.86 -6.78
N PHE A 449 23.65 -15.84 -7.65
CA PHE A 449 23.71 -14.45 -7.21
C PHE A 449 22.33 -13.90 -6.81
N LEU A 450 21.26 -14.24 -7.52
CA LEU A 450 19.89 -13.84 -7.18
C LEU A 450 19.37 -14.58 -5.94
N ALA A 451 19.79 -15.82 -5.71
CA ALA A 451 19.44 -16.60 -4.51
C ALA A 451 19.94 -15.94 -3.21
N ALA A 452 21.21 -15.54 -3.16
CA ALA A 452 21.82 -14.89 -1.99
C ALA A 452 23.00 -13.97 -2.39
N PRO A 453 22.76 -12.70 -2.79
CA PRO A 453 23.79 -11.84 -3.38
C PRO A 453 25.03 -11.62 -2.50
N ARG A 454 24.82 -11.54 -1.19
CA ARG A 454 25.88 -11.28 -0.19
C ARG A 454 26.72 -12.52 0.12
N ASP A 455 26.17 -13.71 -0.05
CA ASP A 455 26.84 -14.97 0.27
C ASP A 455 27.54 -15.56 -0.96
N TRP A 456 26.94 -15.42 -2.16
CA TRP A 456 27.56 -15.76 -3.44
C TRP A 456 28.68 -14.77 -3.85
N LEU A 457 28.59 -13.52 -3.38
CA LEU A 457 29.64 -12.51 -3.52
C LEU A 457 29.82 -11.64 -2.26
N PRO A 458 30.57 -12.12 -1.26
CA PRO A 458 30.92 -11.34 -0.08
C PRO A 458 31.64 -10.05 -0.46
N GLY A 459 31.09 -8.91 -0.04
CA GLY A 459 31.57 -7.58 -0.46
C GLY A 459 30.93 -7.04 -1.75
N THR A 460 29.85 -7.65 -2.25
CA THR A 460 28.92 -6.95 -3.15
C THR A 460 28.37 -5.69 -2.47
N ARG A 461 28.06 -4.64 -3.26
CA ARG A 461 27.32 -3.46 -2.79
C ARG A 461 25.80 -3.55 -3.06
N MET A 462 25.33 -4.62 -3.70
CA MET A 462 23.90 -4.86 -3.90
C MET A 462 23.23 -5.15 -2.56
N GLY A 463 22.23 -4.35 -2.20
CA GLY A 463 21.56 -4.41 -0.89
C GLY A 463 20.52 -5.52 -0.74
N TYR A 464 20.18 -6.19 -1.84
CA TYR A 464 19.08 -7.16 -1.96
C TYR A 464 19.22 -8.36 -1.01
N ALA A 465 18.09 -8.89 -0.56
CA ALA A 465 18.03 -9.99 0.41
C ALA A 465 18.25 -11.37 -0.23
N GLY A 466 17.88 -11.52 -1.50
CA GLY A 466 17.86 -12.79 -2.23
C GLY A 466 16.44 -13.28 -2.52
N MET A 467 16.31 -14.11 -3.54
CA MET A 467 15.07 -14.71 -4.05
C MET A 467 15.14 -16.22 -3.83
N ARG A 468 14.42 -16.74 -2.82
CA ARG A 468 14.60 -18.11 -2.34
C ARG A 468 14.02 -19.16 -3.28
N ASP A 469 12.85 -18.90 -3.84
CA ASP A 469 12.20 -19.82 -4.77
C ASP A 469 12.98 -19.93 -6.09
N GLN A 470 12.99 -21.14 -6.68
CA GLN A 470 13.80 -21.45 -7.86
C GLN A 470 13.09 -21.15 -9.18
N GLN A 471 11.75 -21.26 -9.20
CA GLN A 471 10.93 -20.91 -10.36
C GLN A 471 10.85 -19.39 -10.49
N ASP A 472 10.62 -18.65 -9.38
CA ASP A 472 10.71 -17.17 -9.37
C ASP A 472 12.04 -16.69 -9.97
N ARG A 473 13.17 -17.35 -9.65
CA ARG A 473 14.48 -17.00 -10.22
C ARG A 473 14.59 -17.33 -11.72
N ALA A 474 14.04 -18.44 -12.16
CA ALA A 474 14.02 -18.83 -13.57
C ALA A 474 13.15 -17.87 -14.41
N ASP A 475 11.96 -17.54 -13.90
CA ASP A 475 11.00 -16.59 -14.48
C ASP A 475 11.64 -15.20 -14.65
N LEU A 476 12.24 -14.67 -13.58
CA LEU A 476 12.98 -13.40 -13.61
C LEU A 476 14.17 -13.44 -14.58
N ILE A 477 14.88 -14.58 -14.68
CA ILE A 477 16.00 -14.75 -15.63
C ILE A 477 15.50 -14.79 -17.08
N ALA A 478 14.37 -15.46 -17.35
CA ALA A 478 13.74 -15.51 -18.67
C ALA A 478 13.21 -14.12 -19.11
N TYR A 479 12.66 -13.33 -18.17
CA TYR A 479 12.32 -11.93 -18.41
C TYR A 479 13.56 -11.07 -18.70
N LEU A 480 14.63 -11.22 -17.92
CA LEU A 480 15.89 -10.50 -18.15
C LEU A 480 16.58 -10.88 -19.47
N GLU A 481 16.33 -12.08 -19.99
CA GLU A 481 16.75 -12.46 -21.35
C GLU A 481 15.85 -11.83 -22.42
N SER A 482 14.52 -11.83 -22.25
CA SER A 482 13.58 -11.40 -23.29
C SER A 482 13.40 -9.87 -23.38
N ALA A 483 13.17 -9.19 -22.25
CA ALA A 483 12.97 -7.74 -22.17
C ALA A 483 14.28 -6.95 -22.11
N GLY A 484 15.41 -7.63 -21.89
CA GLY A 484 16.73 -7.03 -21.89
C GLY A 484 17.42 -6.94 -23.26
N GLN A 485 16.82 -7.40 -24.37
CA GLN A 485 17.51 -7.59 -25.66
C GLN A 485 17.49 -6.40 -26.61
#